data_AF-A0AAX3SWY0-F1
#
_entry.id   AF-A0AAX3SWY0-F1
#
_cell.length_a   1.000
_cell.length_b   1.000
_cell.length_c   1.000
_cell.angle_alpha   90.00
_cell.angle_beta   90.00
_cell.angle_gamma   90.00
#
_symmetry.space_group_name_H-M   'P 1'
#
loop_
_entity.id
_entity.type
_entity.pdbx_description
1 polymer ?
#
loop_
_entity_poly.entity_id
_entity_poly.type
_entity_poly.pdbx_seq_one_letter_code
_entity_poly.pdbx_strand_id
1 'polypeptide(L)'
;MTAKEKVKTIYSNISLRELQRFYKQERFTRIPVLAPETEKVIGILNIKDVFIAVIDHQEVDIKSLVSEAIFFSHYLKLDDALELFQQEQVHIAV
;
A
#
# COMPACT_ATOMS: atom_id res chain seq x y z
N MET A 1 14.29 6.19 -8.66
CA MET A 1 13.16 5.52 -9.32
C MET A 1 13.40 4.02 -9.30
N THR A 2 12.62 3.28 -8.53
CA THR A 2 12.60 1.82 -8.64
C THR A 2 11.96 1.48 -9.99
N ALA A 3 12.61 0.64 -10.81
CA ALA A 3 12.00 0.16 -12.05
C ALA A 3 10.64 -0.49 -11.73
N LYS A 4 9.61 -0.25 -12.57
CA LYS A 4 8.25 -0.82 -12.43
C LYS A 4 8.24 -2.31 -12.11
N GLU A 5 9.27 -3.04 -12.54
CA GLU A 5 9.45 -4.48 -12.34
C GLU A 5 9.72 -4.93 -10.89
N LYS A 6 9.97 -4.01 -9.94
CA LYS A 6 10.27 -4.38 -8.53
C LYS A 6 9.18 -3.98 -7.52
N VAL A 7 8.08 -3.37 -7.97
CA VAL A 7 6.97 -3.04 -7.05
C VAL A 7 6.11 -4.28 -6.87
N LYS A 8 6.16 -4.87 -5.67
CA LYS A 8 5.28 -6.00 -5.34
C LYS A 8 3.95 -5.49 -4.83
N THR A 9 2.88 -6.03 -5.39
CA THR A 9 1.50 -5.67 -5.08
C THR A 9 0.75 -6.89 -4.53
N ILE A 10 -0.38 -6.63 -3.87
CA ILE A 10 -1.32 -7.65 -3.40
C ILE A 10 -2.73 -7.32 -3.88
N TYR A 11 -3.62 -8.30 -3.91
CA TYR A 11 -5.04 -8.06 -4.20
C TYR A 11 -5.81 -7.74 -2.92
N SER A 12 -6.90 -6.98 -3.04
CA SER A 12 -7.74 -6.58 -1.91
C SER A 12 -8.47 -7.75 -1.22
N ASN A 13 -8.60 -8.88 -1.91
CA ASN A 13 -9.21 -10.11 -1.39
C ASN A 13 -8.20 -11.11 -0.83
N ILE A 14 -6.93 -10.71 -0.67
CA ILE A 14 -5.88 -11.57 -0.11
C ILE A 14 -6.27 -12.02 1.30
N SER A 15 -6.06 -13.30 1.60
CA SER A 15 -6.27 -13.80 2.97
C SER A 15 -5.16 -13.32 3.90
N LEU A 16 -5.46 -13.20 5.20
CA LEU A 16 -4.45 -12.86 6.22
C LEU A 16 -3.25 -13.83 6.20
N ARG A 17 -3.51 -15.12 5.94
CA ARG A 17 -2.46 -16.15 5.86
C ARG A 17 -1.52 -15.92 4.68
N GLU A 18 -2.06 -15.54 3.53
CA GLU A 18 -1.26 -15.22 2.35
C GLU A 18 -0.48 -13.92 2.54
N LEU A 19 -1.11 -12.91 3.13
CA LEU A 19 -0.43 -11.66 3.48
C LEU A 19 0.74 -11.90 4.44
N GLN A 20 0.58 -12.78 5.43
CA GLN A 20 1.67 -13.17 6.33
C GLN A 20 2.82 -13.86 5.59
N ARG A 21 2.52 -14.73 4.60
CA ARG A 21 3.55 -15.39 3.78
C ARG A 21 4.30 -14.37 2.93
N PHE A 22 3.55 -13.49 2.25
CA PHE A 22 4.10 -12.40 1.48
C PHE A 22 5.03 -11.53 2.33
N TYR A 23 4.58 -11.10 3.51
CA TYR A 23 5.38 -10.27 4.41
C TYR A 23 6.65 -10.97 4.89
N LYS A 24 6.59 -12.27 5.19
CA LYS A 24 7.78 -13.06 5.60
C LYS A 24 8.85 -13.14 4.49
N GLN A 25 8.42 -13.17 3.24
CA GLN A 25 9.32 -13.24 2.08
C GLN A 25 9.89 -11.86 1.71
N GLU A 26 9.02 -10.86 1.66
CA GLU A 26 9.35 -9.56 1.05
C GLU A 26 9.70 -8.46 2.06
N ARG A 27 9.17 -8.55 3.28
CA ARG A 27 9.37 -7.60 4.40
C ARG A 27 9.00 -6.14 4.10
N PHE A 28 8.12 -5.90 3.13
CA PHE A 28 7.59 -4.56 2.87
C PHE A 28 6.57 -4.12 3.92
N THR A 29 6.68 -2.88 4.39
CA THR A 29 5.75 -2.30 5.37
C THR A 29 4.57 -1.58 4.74
N ARG A 30 4.72 -1.10 3.51
CA ARG A 30 3.67 -0.45 2.70
C ARG A 30 3.58 -1.15 1.37
N ILE A 31 2.39 -1.64 1.03
CA ILE A 31 2.17 -2.51 -0.12
C ILE A 31 0.99 -1.95 -0.92
N PRO A 32 1.14 -1.65 -2.22
CA PRO A 32 0.01 -1.25 -3.04
C PRO A 32 -1.00 -2.40 -3.18
N VAL A 33 -2.28 -2.07 -3.08
CA VAL A 33 -3.38 -3.02 -3.18
C VAL A 33 -4.13 -2.84 -4.49
N LEU A 34 -4.35 -3.94 -5.21
CA LEU A 34 -5.09 -4.00 -6.46
C LEU A 34 -6.51 -4.49 -6.24
N ALA A 35 -7.46 -3.93 -7.01
CA ALA A 35 -8.78 -4.52 -7.16
C ALA A 35 -8.71 -5.75 -8.09
N PRO A 36 -9.21 -6.94 -7.67
CA PRO A 36 -9.19 -8.15 -8.48
C PRO A 36 -9.86 -8.01 -9.85
N GLU A 37 -10.89 -7.17 -9.96
CA GLU A 37 -11.72 -7.07 -11.16
C GLU A 37 -11.14 -6.13 -12.22
N THR A 38 -10.40 -5.11 -11.78
CA THR A 38 -9.92 -4.03 -12.66
C THR A 38 -8.41 -3.97 -12.77
N GLU A 39 -7.69 -4.71 -11.92
CA GLU A 39 -6.23 -4.65 -11.75
C GLU A 39 -5.68 -3.25 -11.47
N LYS A 40 -6.55 -2.33 -11.04
CA LYS A 40 -6.15 -0.97 -10.66
C LYS A 40 -5.72 -0.94 -9.21
N VAL A 41 -4.70 -0.14 -8.92
CA VAL A 41 -4.33 0.21 -7.54
C VAL A 41 -5.50 0.98 -6.93
N ILE A 42 -6.01 0.49 -5.81
CA ILE A 42 -7.09 1.14 -5.03
C ILE A 42 -6.55 1.86 -3.80
N GLY A 43 -5.32 1.59 -3.41
CA GLY A 43 -4.70 2.23 -2.25
C GLY A 43 -3.41 1.54 -1.80
N ILE A 44 -2.97 1.88 -0.59
CA ILE A 44 -1.79 1.32 0.05
C ILE A 44 -2.20 0.67 1.37
N LEU A 45 -1.79 -0.57 1.58
CA LEU A 45 -1.90 -1.26 2.86
C LEU A 45 -0.63 -1.03 3.67
N ASN A 46 -0.79 -0.56 4.91
CA ASN A 46 0.29 -0.52 5.89
C ASN A 46 0.16 -1.72 6.84
N ILE A 47 1.24 -2.51 6.90
CA ILE A 47 1.29 -3.74 7.69
C ILE A 47 1.08 -3.46 9.20
N LYS A 48 1.43 -2.27 9.70
CA LYS A 48 1.18 -1.91 11.11
C LYS A 48 -0.31 -1.90 11.45
N ASP A 49 -1.15 -1.46 10.53
CA ASP A 49 -2.59 -1.36 10.76
C ASP A 49 -3.22 -2.75 10.83
N VAL A 50 -2.73 -3.67 9.99
CA VAL A 50 -3.05 -5.11 10.06
C VAL A 50 -2.61 -5.70 11.41
N PHE A 51 -1.40 -5.38 11.88
CA PHE A 51 -0.92 -5.86 13.18
C PHE A 51 -1.78 -5.36 14.35
N ILE A 52 -2.17 -4.08 14.34
CA ILE A 52 -3.05 -3.50 15.37
C ILE A 52 -4.41 -4.22 15.35
N ALA A 53 -5.03 -4.38 14.19
CA ALA A 53 -6.32 -5.08 14.06
C ALA A 53 -6.25 -6.52 14.60
N VAL A 54 -5.14 -7.24 14.36
CA VAL A 54 -4.92 -8.59 14.89
C VAL A 54 -4.76 -8.59 16.42
N ILE A 55 -4.01 -7.63 16.98
CA ILE A 55 -3.80 -7.50 18.43
C ILE A 55 -5.11 -7.16 19.14
N ASP A 56 -5.93 -6.30 18.53
CA ASP A 56 -7.21 -5.87 19.06
C ASP A 56 -8.34 -6.89 18.84
N HIS A 57 -8.03 -8.08 18.32
CA HIS A 57 -8.98 -9.14 18.00
C HIS A 57 -10.12 -8.69 17.06
N GLN A 58 -9.83 -7.74 16.19
CA GLN A 58 -10.77 -7.28 15.18
C GLN A 58 -10.82 -8.25 13.99
N GLU A 59 -11.96 -8.28 13.31
CA GLU A 59 -12.06 -8.97 12.02
C GLU A 59 -11.19 -8.22 11.01
N VAL A 60 -10.18 -8.91 10.47
CA VAL A 60 -9.24 -8.31 9.51
C VAL A 60 -9.85 -8.35 8.12
N ASP A 61 -10.50 -7.26 7.72
CA ASP A 61 -10.82 -6.99 6.34
C ASP A 61 -9.74 -6.10 5.71
N ILE A 62 -8.94 -6.67 4.81
CA ILE A 62 -7.86 -5.96 4.12
C ILE A 62 -8.39 -4.73 3.41
N LYS A 63 -9.58 -4.80 2.81
CA LYS A 63 -10.16 -3.68 2.04
C LYS A 63 -10.44 -2.47 2.93
N SER A 64 -10.88 -2.70 4.17
CA SER A 64 -11.12 -1.64 5.16
C SER A 64 -9.84 -1.00 5.71
N LEU A 65 -8.72 -1.74 5.70
CA LEU A 65 -7.41 -1.27 6.17
C LEU A 65 -6.58 -0.58 5.07
N VAL A 66 -7.06 -0.58 3.83
CA VAL A 66 -6.40 0.12 2.73
C VAL A 66 -6.63 1.61 2.89
N SER A 67 -5.53 2.36 3.02
CA SER A 67 -5.54 3.82 2.97
C SER A 67 -5.50 4.30 1.52
N GLU A 68 -6.13 5.43 1.25
CA GLU A 68 -6.16 6.04 -0.08
C GLU A 68 -4.73 6.32 -0.57
N ALA A 69 -4.42 5.89 -1.79
CA ALA A 69 -3.12 6.18 -2.39
C ALA A 69 -3.15 7.60 -2.95
N ILE A 70 -2.15 8.42 -2.60
CA ILE A 70 -1.90 9.68 -3.29
C ILE A 70 -1.23 9.31 -4.62
N PHE A 71 -2.01 9.38 -5.70
CA PHE A 71 -1.52 9.15 -7.05
C PHE A 71 -0.88 10.43 -7.58
N PHE A 72 0.43 10.38 -7.83
CA PHE A 72 1.09 11.50 -8.48
C PHE A 72 1.04 11.27 -9.99
N SER A 73 0.38 12.20 -10.70
CA SER A 73 0.44 12.25 -12.15
C SER A 73 1.90 12.28 -12.61
N HIS A 74 2.24 11.48 -13.63
CA HIS A 74 3.59 11.36 -14.22
C HIS A 74 4.19 12.71 -14.69
N TYR A 75 3.40 13.78 -14.72
CA TYR A 75 3.78 15.12 -15.13
C TYR A 75 4.14 16.07 -13.98
N LEU A 76 4.09 15.63 -12.71
CA LEU A 76 4.61 16.45 -11.61
C LEU A 76 6.13 16.51 -11.69
N LYS A 77 6.67 17.74 -11.69
CA LYS A 77 8.10 17.95 -11.52
C LYS A 77 8.50 17.46 -10.13
N LEU A 78 9.71 16.91 -10.03
CA LEU A 78 10.22 16.33 -8.78
C LEU A 78 10.17 17.31 -7.61
N ASP A 79 10.38 18.61 -7.90
CA ASP A 79 10.36 19.68 -6.92
C ASP A 79 8.95 19.90 -6.31
N ASP A 80 7.91 19.85 -7.15
CA ASP A 80 6.52 20.00 -6.71
C ASP A 80 6.05 18.79 -5.88
N ALA A 81 6.52 17.58 -6.22
CA ALA A 81 6.24 16.37 -5.44
C ALA A 81 6.92 16.39 -4.05
N LEU A 82 8.12 16.96 -3.96
CA LEU A 82 8.87 17.14 -2.71
C LEU A 82 8.17 18.12 -1.76
N GLU A 83 7.65 19.24 -2.27
CA GLU A 83 6.85 20.17 -1.47
C GLU A 83 5.55 19.53 -0.95
N LEU A 84 4.86 18.74 -1.78
CA LEU A 84 3.64 18.04 -1.36
C LEU A 84 3.91 17.01 -0.26
N PHE A 85 5.02 16.25 -0.35
CA PHE A 85 5.42 15.30 0.70
C PHE A 85 5.77 15.97 2.02
N GLN A 86 6.40 17.14 1.96
CA GLN A 86 6.74 17.91 3.17
C GLN A 86 5.50 18.50 3.83
N GLN A 87 4.49 18.88 3.05
CA GLN A 87 3.21 19.41 3.58
C GLN A 87 2.31 18.32 4.15
N GLU A 88 2.23 17.14 3.51
CA GLU A 88 1.28 16.07 3.88
C GLU A 88 1.87 14.96 4.78
N GLN A 89 3.17 15.03 5.15
CA GLN A 89 3.88 14.00 5.94
C GLN A 89 3.81 12.57 5.34
N VAL A 90 3.68 12.44 4.02
CA VAL A 90 3.58 11.13 3.35
C VAL A 90 4.93 10.72 2.79
N HIS A 91 5.35 9.47 3.03
CA HIS A 91 6.69 8.97 2.67
C HIS A 91 6.74 8.19 1.33
N ILE A 92 5.60 7.93 0.68
CA ILE A 92 5.51 7.19 -0.60
C ILE A 92 4.45 7.81 -1.51
N ALA A 93 4.79 7.95 -2.78
CA ALA A 93 3.90 8.20 -3.92
C ALA A 93 3.97 7.01 -4.89
N VAL A 94 2.87 6.75 -5.59
CA VAL A 94 2.83 5.83 -6.74
C VAL A 94 2.59 6.64 -8.02
#